data_AF-A0A8U0TL53-F1
#
_entry.id   AF-A0A8U0TL53-F1
#
_cell.length_a   1.000
_cell.length_b   1.000
_cell.length_c   1.000
_cell.angle_alpha   90.00
_cell.angle_beta   90.00
_cell.angle_gamma   90.00
#
_symmetry.space_group_name_H-M   'P 1'
#
loop_
_entity.id
_entity.type
_entity.pdbx_description
1 polymer ?
#
loop_
_entity_poly.entity_id
_entity_poly.type
_entity_poly.pdbx_seq_one_letter_code
_entity_poly.pdbx_strand_id
1 'polypeptide(L)'
;MQTLREEQGLPLSSLRLFVPPLRLVCAALWQVIERRDIMDYGLLEEFATTVLEIVPELMSYRERVQLLMGLRARLVLELCRCDDELCRPDTVQPHLNRMRSCISNHKGEVSDPNVEASEANFTKLIETLMEEPKERELFFQELRDLA
;
A
#
# COMPACT_ATOMS: atom_id res chain seq x y z
N MET A 1 41.31 -18.04 -7.14
CA MET A 1 40.19 -18.67 -7.88
C MET A 1 39.36 -19.48 -6.90
N GLN A 2 38.13 -19.07 -6.60
CA GLN A 2 37.10 -19.93 -6.00
C GLN A 2 35.73 -19.27 -6.21
N THR A 3 35.14 -19.66 -7.35
CA THR A 3 33.71 -19.85 -7.65
C THR A 3 32.68 -18.93 -6.99
N LEU A 4 32.28 -17.90 -7.75
CA LEU A 4 30.95 -17.28 -7.70
C LEU A 4 29.89 -18.37 -7.83
N ARG A 5 29.18 -18.67 -6.73
CA ARG A 5 27.96 -19.47 -6.76
C ARG A 5 26.85 -18.54 -7.26
N GLU A 6 26.77 -18.38 -8.56
CA GLU A 6 25.52 -17.92 -9.20
C GLU A 6 24.49 -19.02 -8.93
N GLU A 7 23.60 -18.78 -7.97
CA GLU A 7 22.35 -19.52 -7.85
C GLU A 7 21.56 -19.27 -9.14
N GLN A 8 21.81 -20.08 -10.17
CA GLN A 8 21.06 -20.08 -11.42
C GLN A 8 19.66 -20.62 -11.09
N GLY A 9 18.80 -19.75 -10.58
CA GLY A 9 17.39 -20.05 -10.37
C GLY A 9 16.76 -20.52 -11.68
N LEU A 10 15.82 -21.46 -11.59
CA LEU A 10 15.07 -21.93 -12.75
C LEU A 10 14.46 -20.74 -13.50
N PRO A 11 14.46 -20.74 -14.84
CA PRO A 11 13.80 -19.70 -15.62
C PRO A 11 12.34 -19.53 -15.18
N LEU A 12 11.83 -18.29 -15.16
CA LEU A 12 10.43 -18.00 -14.80
C LEU A 12 9.44 -18.84 -15.62
N SER A 13 9.76 -19.09 -16.89
CA SER A 13 8.98 -19.95 -17.78
C SER A 13 8.81 -21.37 -17.23
N SER A 14 9.86 -21.92 -16.62
CA SER A 14 9.83 -23.25 -16.01
C SER A 14 9.02 -23.24 -14.71
N LEU A 15 9.13 -22.19 -13.88
CA LEU A 15 8.36 -22.09 -12.64
C LEU A 15 6.85 -22.09 -12.87
N ARG A 16 6.37 -21.50 -13.98
CA ARG A 16 4.94 -21.51 -14.35
C ARG A 16 4.40 -22.91 -14.63
N LEU A 17 5.25 -23.89 -14.94
CA LEU A 17 4.85 -25.28 -15.16
C LEU A 17 4.69 -26.05 -13.83
N PHE A 18 5.43 -25.67 -12.79
CA PHE A 18 5.50 -26.42 -11.52
C PHE A 18 4.74 -25.75 -10.38
N VAL A 19 4.52 -24.43 -10.45
CA VAL A 19 3.96 -23.64 -9.36
C VAL A 19 2.65 -22.98 -9.80
N PRO A 20 1.57 -23.10 -9.01
CA PRO A 20 0.33 -22.38 -9.28
C PRO A 20 0.56 -20.88 -9.45
N PRO A 21 -0.03 -20.22 -10.46
CA PRO A 21 0.21 -18.79 -10.74
C PRO A 21 -0.02 -17.89 -9.53
N LEU A 22 -1.06 -18.16 -8.73
CA LEU A 22 -1.35 -17.39 -7.53
C LEU A 22 -0.20 -17.42 -6.52
N ARG A 23 0.46 -18.58 -6.35
CA ARG A 23 1.62 -18.68 -5.44
C ARG A 23 2.81 -17.89 -5.95
N LEU A 24 3.01 -17.82 -7.27
CA LEU A 24 4.07 -17.01 -7.87
C LEU A 24 3.82 -15.52 -7.64
N VAL A 25 2.58 -15.06 -7.80
CA VAL A 25 2.20 -13.66 -7.51
C VAL A 25 2.36 -13.35 -6.02
N CYS A 26 1.85 -14.22 -5.14
CA CYS A 26 2.04 -14.07 -3.70
C CYS A 26 3.54 -14.02 -3.32
N ALA A 27 4.37 -14.88 -3.91
CA ALA A 27 5.81 -14.86 -3.65
C ALA A 27 6.46 -13.56 -4.12
N ALA A 28 6.09 -13.05 -5.30
CA ALA A 28 6.60 -11.78 -5.81
C ALA A 28 6.17 -10.59 -4.94
N LEU A 29 4.90 -10.53 -4.55
CA LEU A 29 4.39 -9.49 -3.66
C LEU A 29 4.98 -9.60 -2.25
N TRP A 30 5.26 -10.80 -1.77
CA TRP A 30 5.97 -11.00 -0.51
C TRP A 30 7.38 -10.39 -0.55
N GLN A 31 8.08 -10.51 -1.69
CA GLN A 31 9.39 -9.85 -1.86
C GLN A 31 9.30 -8.32 -1.77
N VAL A 32 8.22 -7.70 -2.26
CA VAL A 32 7.99 -6.25 -2.12
C VAL A 32 7.91 -5.86 -0.64
N ILE A 33 7.22 -6.66 0.18
CA ILE A 33 7.12 -6.44 1.62
C ILE A 33 8.48 -6.65 2.31
N GLU A 34 9.18 -7.74 2.00
CA GLU A 34 10.49 -8.06 2.61
C GLU A 34 11.53 -6.98 2.32
N ARG A 35 11.55 -6.45 1.10
CA ARG A 35 12.47 -5.39 0.67
C ARG A 35 12.01 -3.99 1.10
N ARG A 36 10.77 -3.87 1.56
CA ARG A 36 10.10 -2.59 1.85
C ARG A 36 10.11 -1.66 0.64
N ASP A 37 9.85 -2.22 -0.55
CA ASP A 37 9.69 -1.45 -1.78
C ASP A 37 8.31 -0.74 -1.75
N ILE A 38 8.21 0.32 -0.95
CA ILE A 38 6.95 1.00 -0.63
C ILE A 38 6.24 1.54 -1.88
N MET A 39 7.00 1.93 -2.91
CA MET A 39 6.44 2.40 -4.18
C MET A 39 5.54 1.37 -4.86
N ASP A 40 5.77 0.08 -4.61
CA ASP A 40 4.97 -1.02 -5.15
C ASP A 40 3.82 -1.46 -4.22
N TYR A 41 3.58 -0.78 -3.10
CA TYR A 41 2.47 -1.11 -2.20
C TYR A 41 1.10 -0.90 -2.84
N GLY A 42 1.02 -0.10 -3.91
CA GLY A 42 -0.17 -0.01 -4.74
C GLY A 42 -0.55 -1.35 -5.39
N LEU A 43 0.43 -2.16 -5.80
CA LEU A 43 0.21 -3.49 -6.38
C LEU A 43 -0.24 -4.50 -5.32
N LEU A 44 0.32 -4.40 -4.11
CA LEU A 44 -0.10 -5.19 -2.94
C LEU A 44 -1.58 -4.94 -2.60
N GLU A 45 -1.99 -3.67 -2.55
CA GLU A 45 -3.38 -3.30 -2.29
C GLU A 45 -4.30 -3.79 -3.42
N GLU A 46 -3.91 -3.60 -4.68
CA GLU A 46 -4.67 -4.10 -5.85
C GLU A 46 -4.93 -5.61 -5.78
N PHE A 47 -3.87 -6.37 -5.51
CA PHE A 47 -3.97 -7.81 -5.36
C PHE A 47 -4.86 -8.20 -4.18
N ALA A 48 -4.67 -7.58 -3.01
CA ALA A 48 -5.49 -7.86 -1.84
C ALA A 48 -6.96 -7.55 -2.09
N THR A 49 -7.27 -6.42 -2.73
CA THR A 49 -8.64 -6.06 -3.13
C THR A 49 -9.25 -7.12 -4.04
N THR A 50 -8.54 -7.56 -5.10
CA THR A 50 -9.05 -8.62 -5.99
C THR A 50 -9.30 -9.94 -5.26
N VAL A 51 -8.37 -10.37 -4.39
CA VAL A 51 -8.53 -11.61 -3.62
C VAL A 51 -9.75 -11.51 -2.68
N LEU A 52 -9.94 -10.38 -2.02
CA LEU A 52 -11.04 -10.16 -1.08
C LEU A 52 -12.39 -9.92 -1.78
N GLU A 53 -12.41 -9.51 -3.05
CA GLU A 53 -13.63 -9.51 -3.86
C GLU A 53 -14.06 -10.93 -4.26
N ILE A 54 -13.09 -11.83 -4.46
CA ILE A 54 -13.37 -13.23 -4.82
C ILE A 54 -13.72 -14.07 -3.58
N VAL A 55 -13.03 -13.84 -2.46
CA VAL A 55 -13.20 -14.57 -1.20
C VAL A 55 -13.32 -13.58 -0.03
N PRO A 56 -14.50 -12.94 0.13
CA PRO A 56 -14.70 -11.91 1.16
C PRO A 56 -14.62 -12.46 2.58
N GLU A 57 -14.81 -13.77 2.79
CA GLU A 57 -14.77 -14.42 4.11
C GLU A 57 -13.36 -14.58 4.67
N LEU A 58 -12.33 -14.26 3.89
CA LEU A 58 -10.93 -14.38 4.31
C LEU A 58 -10.57 -13.45 5.47
N MET A 59 -11.29 -12.33 5.58
CA MET A 59 -10.96 -11.24 6.49
C MET A 59 -12.24 -10.49 6.89
N SER A 60 -12.36 -10.05 8.15
CA SER A 60 -13.46 -9.17 8.53
C SER A 60 -13.35 -7.83 7.81
N TYR A 61 -14.46 -7.11 7.65
CA TYR A 61 -14.43 -5.80 7.02
C TYR A 61 -13.46 -4.82 7.67
N ARG A 62 -13.39 -4.80 9.00
CA ARG A 62 -12.47 -3.91 9.71
C ARG A 62 -11.02 -4.22 9.36
N GLU A 63 -10.63 -5.49 9.40
CA GLU A 63 -9.28 -5.93 9.02
C GLU A 63 -9.01 -5.62 7.54
N ARG A 64 -9.99 -5.84 6.66
CA ARG A 64 -9.89 -5.54 5.22
C ARG A 64 -9.63 -4.06 4.98
N VAL A 65 -10.47 -3.18 5.54
CA VAL A 65 -10.29 -1.75 5.36
C VAL A 65 -8.97 -1.29 5.96
N GLN A 66 -8.59 -1.78 7.14
CA GLN A 66 -7.30 -1.46 7.76
C GLN A 66 -6.12 -1.88 6.89
N LEU A 67 -6.15 -3.07 6.28
CA LEU A 67 -5.11 -3.54 5.37
C LEU A 67 -5.01 -2.65 4.13
N LEU A 68 -6.12 -2.46 3.42
CA LEU A 68 -6.14 -1.71 2.15
C LEU A 68 -5.78 -0.23 2.37
N MET A 69 -6.35 0.39 3.41
CA MET A 69 -6.02 1.76 3.80
C MET A 69 -4.58 1.89 4.27
N GLY A 70 -4.07 0.94 5.06
CA GLY A 70 -2.70 0.97 5.57
C GLY A 70 -1.66 0.89 4.46
N LEU A 71 -1.86 -0.01 3.48
CA LEU A 71 -0.99 -0.13 2.32
C LEU A 71 -0.97 1.17 1.51
N ARG A 72 -2.16 1.73 1.24
CA ARG A 72 -2.28 2.95 0.44
C ARG A 72 -1.78 4.20 1.17
N ALA A 73 -2.06 4.32 2.47
CA ALA A 73 -1.55 5.39 3.32
C ALA A 73 -0.02 5.38 3.38
N ARG A 74 0.59 4.19 3.48
CA ARG A 74 2.05 4.05 3.47
C ARG A 74 2.67 4.52 2.16
N LEU A 75 2.06 4.18 1.02
CA LEU A 75 2.47 4.67 -0.30
C LEU A 75 2.33 6.20 -0.38
N VAL A 76 1.20 6.77 0.05
CA VAL A 76 0.98 8.22 0.01
C VAL A 76 2.00 8.97 0.86
N LEU A 77 2.27 8.50 2.08
CA LEU A 77 3.30 9.10 2.93
C LEU A 77 4.69 9.03 2.28
N GLU A 78 5.00 7.95 1.58
CA GLU A 78 6.27 7.80 0.85
C GLU A 78 6.37 8.76 -0.33
N LEU A 79 5.28 8.96 -1.09
CA LEU A 79 5.21 9.98 -2.15
C LEU A 79 5.47 11.38 -1.60
N CYS A 80 4.85 11.71 -0.46
CA CYS A 80 5.08 12.98 0.22
C CYS A 80 6.50 13.14 0.76
N ARG A 81 7.19 12.03 1.06
CA ARG A 81 8.55 12.04 1.64
C ARG A 81 9.64 12.16 0.58
N CYS A 82 9.44 11.56 -0.60
CA CYS A 82 10.49 11.39 -1.61
C CYS A 82 10.81 12.67 -2.39
N ASP A 83 9.80 13.35 -2.91
CA ASP A 83 9.97 14.52 -3.78
C ASP A 83 8.73 15.41 -3.74
N ASP A 84 8.94 16.72 -3.80
CA ASP A 84 7.92 17.75 -3.94
C ASP A 84 7.07 17.54 -5.20
N GLU A 85 7.66 17.05 -6.29
CA GLU A 85 6.94 16.75 -7.53
C GLU A 85 6.02 15.53 -7.39
N LEU A 86 6.35 14.60 -6.49
CA LEU A 86 5.49 13.45 -6.18
C LEU A 86 4.40 13.83 -5.17
N CYS A 87 4.66 14.81 -4.30
CA CYS A 87 3.73 15.37 -3.32
C CYS A 87 2.78 16.41 -3.94
N ARG A 88 2.26 16.14 -5.13
CA ARG A 88 1.32 17.01 -5.85
C ARG A 88 -0.08 16.42 -5.88
N PRO A 89 -1.13 17.25 -5.95
CA PRO A 89 -2.52 16.79 -6.05
C PRO A 89 -2.73 15.77 -7.18
N ASP A 90 -2.11 15.98 -8.34
CA ASP A 90 -2.26 15.10 -9.51
C ASP A 90 -1.79 13.65 -9.25
N THR A 91 -0.79 13.48 -8.39
CA THR A 91 -0.22 12.19 -8.02
C THR A 91 -0.93 11.60 -6.80
N VAL A 92 -1.21 12.42 -5.80
CA VAL A 92 -1.69 11.98 -4.48
C VAL A 92 -3.21 11.78 -4.44
N GLN A 93 -3.99 12.66 -5.09
CA GLN A 93 -5.45 12.62 -5.05
C GLN A 93 -6.06 11.30 -5.55
N PRO A 94 -5.55 10.66 -6.63
CA PRO A 94 -6.02 9.34 -7.05
C PRO A 94 -5.95 8.28 -5.93
N HIS A 95 -4.92 8.34 -5.09
CA HIS A 95 -4.76 7.42 -3.97
C HIS A 95 -5.76 7.69 -2.84
N LEU A 96 -6.00 8.96 -2.50
CA LEU A 96 -7.01 9.36 -1.52
C LEU A 96 -8.43 9.00 -1.98
N ASN A 97 -8.74 9.21 -3.26
CA ASN A 97 -10.04 8.81 -3.82
C ASN A 97 -10.26 7.31 -3.71
N ARG A 98 -9.21 6.51 -3.97
CA ARG A 98 -9.27 5.06 -3.85
C ARG A 98 -9.47 4.59 -2.41
N MET A 99 -8.84 5.26 -1.45
CA MET A 99 -9.06 5.05 -0.02
C MET A 99 -10.53 5.28 0.36
N ARG A 100 -11.13 6.39 -0.08
CA ARG A 100 -12.56 6.69 0.12
C ARG A 100 -13.48 5.63 -0.52
N SER A 101 -13.16 5.19 -1.74
CA SER A 101 -13.93 4.13 -2.41
C SER A 101 -13.89 2.81 -1.65
N CYS A 102 -12.77 2.46 -1.00
CA CYS A 102 -12.65 1.24 -0.18
C CYS A 102 -13.68 1.22 0.97
N ILE A 103 -13.93 2.37 1.59
CA ILE A 103 -14.88 2.53 2.70
C ILE A 103 -16.32 2.56 2.16
N SER A 104 -16.59 3.33 1.10
CA SER A 104 -17.94 3.53 0.58
C SER A 104 -18.53 2.32 -0.15
N ASN A 105 -17.71 1.40 -0.68
CA ASN A 105 -18.19 0.32 -1.53
C ASN A 105 -18.76 -0.89 -0.76
N HIS A 106 -18.73 -0.89 0.57
CA HIS A 106 -19.21 -2.05 1.36
C HIS A 106 -20.72 -1.99 1.58
N LYS A 107 -21.48 -2.54 0.63
CA LYS A 107 -22.94 -2.67 0.74
C LYS A 107 -23.29 -3.79 1.72
N GLY A 108 -23.80 -3.43 2.90
CA GLY A 108 -24.49 -4.38 3.79
C GLY A 108 -23.96 -4.45 5.22
N GLU A 109 -22.86 -3.79 5.54
CA GLU A 109 -22.34 -3.72 6.90
C GLU A 109 -22.47 -2.33 7.51
N VAL A 110 -22.54 -2.30 8.84
CA VAL A 110 -22.64 -1.07 9.62
C VAL A 110 -21.34 -0.28 9.44
N SER A 111 -21.47 0.99 9.05
CA SER A 111 -20.35 1.94 9.02
C SER A 111 -19.59 1.89 10.36
N ASP A 112 -18.27 1.76 10.28
CA ASP A 112 -17.39 1.87 11.44
C ASP A 112 -16.95 3.33 11.57
N PRO A 113 -17.49 4.10 12.54
CA PRO A 113 -17.19 5.53 12.67
C PRO A 113 -15.71 5.80 12.95
N ASN A 114 -14.98 4.83 13.53
CA ASN A 114 -13.56 4.97 13.77
C ASN A 114 -12.75 4.87 12.47
N VAL A 115 -13.20 4.03 11.53
CA VAL A 115 -12.60 3.90 10.20
C VAL A 115 -12.82 5.18 9.38
N GLU A 116 -14.04 5.72 9.39
CA GLU A 116 -14.37 6.98 8.72
C GLU A 116 -13.59 8.17 9.29
N ALA A 117 -13.52 8.28 10.63
CA ALA A 117 -12.75 9.32 11.28
C ALA A 117 -11.24 9.21 10.95
N SER A 118 -10.70 7.99 10.88
CA SER A 118 -9.30 7.75 10.53
C SER A 118 -9.00 8.16 9.09
N GLU A 119 -9.90 7.88 8.14
CA GLU A 119 -9.75 8.34 6.75
C GLU A 119 -9.81 9.86 6.65
N ALA A 120 -10.80 10.50 7.28
CA ALA A 120 -10.94 11.95 7.25
C ALA A 120 -9.71 12.65 7.86
N ASN A 121 -9.22 12.14 8.99
CA ASN A 121 -8.01 12.67 9.64
C ASN A 121 -6.77 12.48 8.77
N PHE A 122 -6.61 11.32 8.15
CA PHE A 122 -5.48 11.06 7.26
C PHE A 122 -5.53 11.95 6.02
N THR A 123 -6.69 12.06 5.38
CA THR A 123 -6.85 12.94 4.21
C THR A 123 -6.51 14.39 4.57
N LYS A 124 -7.01 14.90 5.69
CA LYS A 124 -6.67 16.25 6.15
C LYS A 124 -5.16 16.42 6.38
N LEU A 125 -4.50 15.44 6.99
CA LEU A 125 -3.04 15.46 7.15
C LEU A 125 -2.36 15.56 5.78
N ILE A 126 -2.74 14.72 4.81
CA ILE A 126 -2.12 14.73 3.48
C ILE A 126 -2.36 16.05 2.75
N GLU A 127 -3.55 16.63 2.84
CA GLU A 127 -3.86 17.97 2.31
C GLU A 127 -2.91 19.01 2.90
N THR A 128 -2.74 19.03 4.23
CA THR A 128 -1.79 19.91 4.91
C THR A 128 -0.34 19.69 4.46
N LEU A 129 0.11 18.44 4.33
CA LEU A 129 1.47 18.14 3.85
C LEU A 129 1.71 18.60 2.40
N MET A 130 0.68 18.61 1.55
CA MET A 130 0.76 19.12 0.18
C MET A 130 0.75 20.65 0.12
N GLU A 131 0.02 21.32 1.01
CA GLU A 131 -0.11 22.78 1.04
C GLU A 131 1.08 23.47 1.72
N GLU A 132 1.63 22.85 2.77
CA GLU A 132 2.63 23.47 3.65
C GLU A 132 3.95 22.68 3.68
N PRO A 133 4.93 23.04 2.82
CA PRO A 133 6.23 22.34 2.75
C PRO A 133 7.00 22.30 4.08
N LYS A 134 6.83 23.33 4.92
CA LYS A 134 7.46 23.40 6.25
C LYS A 134 6.86 22.40 7.22
N GLU A 135 5.54 22.29 7.27
CA GLU A 135 4.87 21.29 8.11
C GLU A 135 5.21 19.88 7.63
N ARG A 136 5.32 19.69 6.31
CA ARG A 136 5.80 18.43 5.73
C ARG A 136 7.20 18.06 6.18
N GLU A 137 8.15 18.99 6.13
CA GLU A 137 9.51 18.75 6.59
C GLU A 137 9.56 18.41 8.09
N LEU A 138 8.84 19.16 8.91
CA LEU A 138 8.72 18.91 10.36
C LEU A 138 8.13 17.52 10.65
N PHE A 139 7.01 17.18 10.01
CA PHE A 139 6.34 15.89 10.17
C PHE A 139 7.28 14.72 9.89
N PHE A 140 8.02 14.76 8.78
CA PHE A 140 8.96 13.69 8.45
C PHE A 140 10.25 13.74 9.27
N GLN A 141 10.60 14.87 9.86
CA GLN A 141 11.69 14.97 10.83
C GLN A 141 11.30 14.30 12.15
N GLU A 142 10.13 14.61 12.70
CA GLU A 142 9.61 13.99 13.93
C GLU A 142 9.50 12.46 13.79
N LEU A 143 9.08 11.98 12.61
CA LEU A 143 9.04 10.54 12.32
C LEU A 143 10.42 9.86 12.31
N ARG A 144 11.48 10.58 11.93
CA ARG A 144 12.86 10.06 12.00
C ARG A 144 13.37 10.04 13.44
N ASP A 145 12.99 11.01 14.25
CA ASP A 145 13.43 11.12 15.64
C ASP A 145 12.74 10.08 16.56
N LEU A 146 11.63 9.50 16.11
CA LEU A 146 10.88 8.46 16.82
C LEU A 146 11.32 7.01 16.49
N ALA A 147 12.10 6.82 15.42
CA ALA A 147 12.50 5.50 14.89
C ALA A 147 13.91 5.07 15.34
#